data_AF-A0A5S9LYD5-F1
#
_entry.id   AF-A0A5S9LYD5-F1
#
_cell.length_a   1.000
_cell.length_b   1.000
_cell.length_c   1.000
_cell.angle_alpha   90.00
_cell.angle_beta   90.00
_cell.angle_gamma   90.00
#
_symmetry.space_group_name_H-M   'P 1'
#
loop_
_entity.id
_entity.type
_entity.pdbx_description
1 polymer ?
#
loop_
_entity_poly.entity_id
_entity_poly.type
_entity_poly.pdbx_seq_one_letter_code
_entity_poly.pdbx_strand_id
1 'polypeptide(L)'
;MQKKVLEGTAGGGMVTVKVNGQKEVVDVAINEEVVDPEDIDMLQDLVLAATNDALKKVDELTNETMGQFTKRNEHARFILGGITEDAIS
;
A
#
# COMPACT_ATOMS: atom_id res chain seq x y z
N MET A 1 10.90 -3.27 4.38
CA MET A 1 9.63 -3.20 3.61
C MET A 1 9.39 -4.40 2.68
N GLN A 2 10.43 -5.15 2.28
CA GLN A 2 10.30 -6.26 1.31
C GLN A 2 9.36 -7.41 1.69
N LYS A 3 9.00 -7.60 2.97
CA LYS A 3 8.08 -8.67 3.41
C LYS A 3 6.62 -8.24 3.56
N LYS A 4 6.27 -6.96 3.40
CA LYS A 4 4.86 -6.55 3.42
C LYS A 4 4.28 -6.77 2.04
N VAL A 5 3.33 -7.69 1.98
CA VAL A 5 2.50 -7.95 0.80
C VAL A 5 1.15 -7.30 1.06
N LEU A 6 0.70 -6.52 0.09
CA LEU A 6 -0.58 -5.82 0.08
C LEU A 6 -1.48 -6.54 -0.91
N GLU A 7 -2.75 -6.67 -0.55
CA GLU A 7 -3.74 -7.37 -1.36
C GLU A 7 -4.74 -6.35 -1.90
N GLY A 8 -4.92 -6.34 -3.22
CA GLY A 8 -5.95 -5.60 -3.93
C GLY A 8 -6.99 -6.55 -4.48
N THR A 9 -8.26 -6.12 -4.50
CA THR A 9 -9.37 -6.94 -4.95
C THR A 9 -10.26 -6.18 -5.92
N ALA A 10 -10.82 -6.85 -6.91
CA ALA A 10 -11.82 -6.30 -7.81
C ALA A 10 -12.99 -7.26 -8.03
N GLY A 11 -14.11 -6.73 -8.52
CA GLY A 11 -15.31 -7.51 -8.81
C GLY A 11 -15.87 -8.20 -7.57
N GLY A 12 -15.93 -7.51 -6.42
CA GLY A 12 -16.49 -8.10 -5.19
C GLY A 12 -15.63 -9.21 -4.56
N GLY A 13 -14.35 -9.33 -4.95
CA GLY A 13 -13.43 -10.37 -4.46
C GLY A 13 -13.21 -11.50 -5.45
N MET A 14 -13.79 -11.42 -6.66
CA MET A 14 -13.59 -12.40 -7.73
C MET A 14 -12.17 -12.36 -8.32
N VAL A 15 -11.49 -11.21 -8.26
CA VAL A 15 -10.08 -11.07 -8.62
C VAL A 15 -9.30 -10.51 -7.44
N THR A 16 -8.22 -11.18 -7.05
CA THR A 16 -7.31 -10.76 -5.99
C THR A 16 -5.88 -10.70 -6.51
N VAL A 17 -5.20 -9.58 -6.32
CA VAL A 17 -3.81 -9.35 -6.73
C VAL A 17 -2.98 -9.02 -5.50
N LYS A 18 -1.88 -9.73 -5.30
CA LYS A 18 -0.94 -9.48 -4.21
C LYS A 18 0.31 -8.79 -4.74
N VAL A 19 0.66 -7.66 -4.14
CA VAL A 19 1.80 -6.84 -4.54
C VAL A 19 2.71 -6.60 -3.33
N ASN A 20 4.02 -6.70 -3.53
CA ASN A 20 4.99 -6.43 -2.47
C ASN A 20 5.28 -4.91 -2.33
N GLY A 21 5.99 -4.53 -1.26
CA GLY A 21 6.43 -3.15 -1.05
C GLY A 21 7.42 -2.58 -2.07
N GLN A 22 7.82 -3.36 -3.09
CA GLN A 22 8.65 -2.93 -4.23
C GLN A 22 7.83 -2.73 -5.51
N LYS A 23 6.49 -2.77 -5.40
CA LYS A 23 5.55 -2.73 -6.54
C LYS A 23 5.67 -3.91 -7.49
N GLU A 24 6.11 -5.06 -6.99
CA GLU A 24 6.15 -6.31 -7.76
C GLU A 24 4.95 -7.17 -7.40
N VAL A 25 4.26 -7.69 -8.42
CA VAL A 25 3.16 -8.65 -8.25
C VAL A 25 3.75 -9.99 -7.83
N VAL A 26 3.29 -10.51 -6.70
CA VAL A 26 3.77 -11.80 -6.15
C VAL A 26 2.77 -12.93 -6.35
N ASP A 27 1.49 -12.60 -6.47
CA ASP A 27 0.42 -13.60 -6.62
C ASP A 27 -0.82 -12.98 -7.27
N VAL A 28 -1.55 -13.78 -8.03
CA VAL A 28 -2.80 -13.39 -8.71
C VAL A 28 -3.78 -14.56 -8.61
N ALA A 29 -4.90 -14.34 -7.93
CA ALA A 29 -5.99 -15.29 -7.82
C ALA A 29 -7.22 -14.76 -8.55
N ILE A 30 -7.79 -15.58 -9.42
CA ILE A 30 -8.97 -15.26 -10.22
C ILE A 30 -9.97 -16.39 -10.01
N ASN A 31 -11.21 -16.04 -9.67
CA ASN A 31 -12.30 -16.99 -9.54
C ASN A 31 -12.78 -17.43 -10.93
N GLU A 32 -13.02 -18.73 -11.12
CA GLU A 32 -13.54 -19.30 -12.37
C GLU A 32 -14.87 -18.66 -12.80
N GLU A 33 -15.65 -18.13 -11.85
CA GLU A 33 -16.91 -17.42 -12.14
C GLU A 33 -16.74 -16.18 -13.03
N VAL A 34 -15.56 -15.57 -13.07
CA VAL A 34 -15.26 -14.42 -13.95
C VAL A 34 -14.43 -14.82 -15.19
N VAL A 35 -14.02 -16.09 -15.30
CA VAL A 35 -13.21 -16.57 -16.42
C VAL A 35 -14.15 -17.07 -17.51
N ASP A 36 -14.76 -16.13 -18.22
CA ASP A 36 -15.56 -16.42 -19.41
C ASP A 36 -14.74 -16.13 -20.69
N PRO A 37 -14.46 -17.14 -21.53
CA PRO A 37 -13.77 -16.91 -22.81
C PRO A 37 -14.57 -16.06 -23.80
N GLU A 38 -15.89 -15.90 -23.61
CA GLU A 38 -16.72 -15.02 -24.43
C GLU A 38 -16.69 -13.55 -23.93
N ASP A 39 -16.22 -13.30 -22.71
CA ASP A 39 -16.14 -11.96 -22.08
C ASP A 39 -14.77 -11.69 -21.43
N ILE A 40 -13.72 -11.75 -22.26
CA ILE A 40 -12.34 -11.47 -21.84
C ILE A 40 -12.14 -9.98 -21.48
N ASP A 41 -12.93 -9.09 -22.08
CA ASP A 41 -12.85 -7.65 -21.83
C ASP A 41 -13.22 -7.31 -20.38
N MET A 42 -14.27 -7.93 -19.82
CA MET A 42 -14.60 -7.77 -18.41
C MET A 42 -13.48 -8.28 -17.49
N LEU A 43 -12.89 -9.43 -17.81
CA LEU A 43 -11.81 -10.00 -17.00
C LEU A 43 -10.58 -9.08 -16.98
N GLN A 44 -10.25 -8.48 -18.13
CA GLN A 44 -9.16 -7.51 -18.23
C GLN A 44 -9.41 -6.28 -17.35
N ASP A 45 -10.63 -5.74 -17.35
CA ASP A 45 -11.02 -4.59 -16.52
C ASP A 45 -10.91 -4.91 -15.02
N LEU A 46 -11.35 -6.10 -14.61
CA LEU A 46 -11.25 -6.55 -13.22
C LEU A 46 -9.80 -6.70 -12.76
N VAL A 47 -8.94 -7.32 -13.58
CA VAL A 47 -7.51 -7.47 -13.26
C VAL A 47 -6.82 -6.11 -13.19
N LEU A 48 -7.14 -5.19 -14.10
CA LEU A 48 -6.63 -3.83 -14.10
C LEU A 48 -7.04 -3.08 -12.83
N ALA A 49 -8.31 -3.20 -12.43
CA ALA A 49 -8.82 -2.58 -11.20
C ALA A 49 -8.14 -3.15 -9.95
N ALA A 50 -8.02 -4.48 -9.83
CA ALA A 50 -7.41 -5.14 -8.67
C ALA A 50 -5.93 -4.79 -8.53
N THR A 51 -5.20 -4.75 -9.65
CA THR A 51 -3.77 -4.40 -9.67
C THR A 51 -3.56 -2.95 -9.27
N ASN A 52 -4.36 -2.02 -9.81
CA ASN A 52 -4.28 -0.61 -9.46
C ASN A 52 -4.62 -0.35 -7.99
N ASP A 53 -5.60 -1.08 -7.44
CA ASP A 53 -5.94 -1.01 -6.02
C ASP A 53 -4.79 -1.49 -5.12
N ALA A 54 -4.16 -2.63 -5.46
CA ALA A 54 -3.01 -3.16 -4.72
C ALA A 54 -1.82 -2.18 -4.74
N LEU A 55 -1.52 -1.58 -5.91
CA LEU A 55 -0.44 -0.59 -6.06
C LEU A 55 -0.71 0.68 -5.24
N LYS A 56 -1.95 1.18 -5.23
CA LYS A 56 -2.34 2.34 -4.41
C LYS A 56 -2.11 2.08 -2.92
N LYS A 57 -2.50 0.89 -2.44
CA LYS A 57 -2.26 0.49 -1.03
C LYS A 57 -0.78 0.43 -0.69
N VAL A 58 0.07 0.00 -1.62
CA VAL A 58 1.54 0.02 -1.44
C VAL A 58 2.05 1.45 -1.34
N ASP A 59 1.57 2.36 -2.19
CA ASP A 59 1.96 3.77 -2.16
C ASP A 59 1.50 4.48 -0.88
N GLU A 60 0.27 4.23 -0.44
CA GLU A 60 -0.28 4.75 0.82
C GLU A 60 0.56 4.27 2.02
N LEU A 61 0.82 2.96 2.11
CA LEU A 61 1.62 2.40 3.18
C LEU A 61 3.05 2.97 3.19
N THR A 62 3.63 3.18 2.01
CA THR A 62 4.98 3.74 1.86
C THR A 62 5.02 5.19 2.34
N ASN A 63 4.02 5.99 1.97
CA ASN A 63 3.85 7.37 2.42
C ASN A 63 3.58 7.47 3.93
N GLU A 64 2.68 6.64 4.47
CA GLU A 64 2.40 6.58 5.92
C GLU A 64 3.66 6.24 6.71
N THR A 65 4.43 5.27 6.23
CA THR A 65 5.65 4.85 6.92
C THR A 65 6.67 5.98 6.97
N MET A 66 6.86 6.72 5.88
CA MET A 66 7.73 7.92 5.87
C MET A 66 7.19 9.04 6.78
N GLY A 67 5.89 9.31 6.75
CA GLY A 67 5.26 10.32 7.60
C GLY A 67 5.36 10.02 9.10
N GLN A 68 5.32 8.75 9.50
CA GLN A 68 5.51 8.35 10.89
C GLN A 68 6.95 8.57 11.39
N PHE A 69 7.96 8.40 10.52
CA PHE A 69 9.35 8.67 10.91
C PHE A 69 9.61 10.17 11.09
N THR A 70 9.05 11.02 10.21
CA THR A 70 9.16 12.48 10.34
C THR A 70 8.48 12.97 11.62
N LYS A 71 7.22 12.59 11.86
CA LYS A 71 6.48 12.98 13.08
C LYS A 71 7.15 12.50 14.37
N ARG A 72 7.76 11.31 14.38
CA ARG A 72 8.45 10.79 15.57
C ARG A 72 9.74 11.56 15.88
N ASN A 73 10.49 11.98 14.86
CA ASN A 73 11.71 12.77 15.06
C ASN A 73 11.43 14.22 15.46
N GLU A 74 10.33 14.81 15.00
CA GLU A 74 9.87 16.13 15.45
C GLU A 74 9.44 16.10 16.93
N HIS A 75 8.73 15.05 17.35
CA HIS A 75 8.32 14.88 18.75
C HIS A 75 9.51 14.62 19.68
N ALA A 76 10.53 13.88 19.23
CA ALA A 76 11.75 13.65 20.01
C ALA A 76 12.59 14.94 20.20
N ARG A 77 12.61 15.84 19.20
CA ARG A 77 13.26 17.16 19.33
C ARG A 77 12.54 18.06 20.33
N PHE A 78 11.22 17.97 20.47
CA PHE A 78 10.47 18.73 21.46
C PHE A 78 10.79 18.31 22.91
N ILE A 79 10.93 16.99 23.15
CA ILE A 79 11.20 16.47 24.50
C ILE A 79 12.68 16.66 24.90
N LEU A 80 13.61 16.57 23.94
CA LEU A 80 15.06 16.73 24.21
C LEU A 80 15.57 18.17 24.05
N GLY A 81 14.85 19.05 23.36
CA GLY A 81 15.23 20.45 23.11
C GLY A 81 14.56 21.49 24.00
N GLY A 82 13.64 21.09 24.89
CA GLY A 82 12.86 22.00 25.73
C GLY A 82 13.55 22.53 26.99
N ILE A 83 14.88 22.40 27.16
CA ILE A 83 15.58 22.83 28.39
C ILE A 83 16.85 23.66 28.14
N THR A 84 17.09 24.22 26.94
CA THR A 84 18.41 24.84 26.67
C THR A 84 18.45 26.31 26.27
N GLU A 85 17.36 27.08 26.30
CA GLU A 85 17.44 28.51 25.91
C GLU A 85 16.91 29.54 26.92
N ASP A 86 16.37 29.14 28.08
CA ASP A 86 15.95 30.09 29.14
C ASP A 86 16.92 30.15 30.35
N ALA A 87 18.12 29.56 30.25
CA ALA A 87 19.08 29.51 31.37
C ALA A 87 20.41 30.23 31.14
N ILE A 88 20.63 30.85 29.98
CA ILE A 88 21.86 31.62 29.69
C ILE A 88 21.52 32.92 28.94
N SER A 89 20.73 33.79 29.57
CA SER A 89 20.99 35.25 29.73
C SER A 89 19.79 35.96 30.34
#